data_AF-A0A3N7EL97-F1
#
_entry.id   AF-A0A3N7EL97-F1
#
_cell.length_a   1.000
_cell.length_b   1.000
_cell.length_c   1.000
_cell.angle_alpha   90.00
_cell.angle_beta   90.00
_cell.angle_gamma   90.00
#
_symmetry.space_group_name_H-M   'P 1'
#
loop_
_entity.id
_entity.type
_entity.pdbx_description
1 polymer ?
#
loop_
_entity_poly.entity_id
_entity_poly.type
_entity_poly.pdbx_seq_one_letter_code
_entity_poly.pdbx_strand_id
1 'polypeptide(L)'
;MSYIRLQSNLPGYNPNTRHCLYGLDADLIMLSLATHEVLFSILREIVFTPGQQDKCFLCGQMGHLAADCEGKAKRKAGEFDEKGNDVAVPKKPYQFLNIWILREYLEYEFRIPNPPFEIDLERIVDDFIFICFFVGNDFLPHMPTLEIREGAINLLMAVYKKEFRVLDGYLTDGSKPNLNRVEHFIQAVGSYEDKIFQKRARLHQRQAERIKREKAQARRGDDAEPQNQPESLVAVARFHGSRLASAPTPSPYQDDGTHSQTSDGKRSSVRRHKVARLSSTANIGAAIVEAENSLEIEVHENQEELKTKLKELLREKSDVFNSKNHGEDKVKLGEPGWKERYYEQKFSAKTLEEMEDIRRDVVLRYTEGLCWVMHYYYEGVCSWQWFYPYHYAPFASDLKDLGQLDISFELGSPFKPFNQLLGVFPAASSHALPVHYRKLMTDPSSPFIDFYPTDFEVDMNGKRYAWQGIAKLPLIDESRLLAEVQKIEHTLTEEEARRNSMMFDMHFVSSSHSLSESINLLDNHCKQLTDKERAEVKERINPELSDGMNGYLSPCAGDTHPPIFRSPVVSMEDILANEVICVIYRLPDPHTHITRPPAGVIFPKKTVDQGDLKPEPILWHEDSGRRPWEND
;
A
#
# COMPACT_ATOMS: atom_id res chain seq x y z
N MET A 1 7.29 -13.77 4.57
CA MET A 1 7.81 -13.88 5.96
C MET A 1 8.12 -15.30 6.40
N SER A 2 7.33 -16.33 6.01
CA SER A 2 7.58 -17.73 6.44
C SER A 2 9.02 -18.22 6.19
N TYR A 3 9.63 -17.86 5.06
CA TYR A 3 11.06 -18.13 4.82
C TYR A 3 11.93 -17.64 5.98
N ILE A 4 11.87 -16.34 6.31
CA ILE A 4 12.71 -15.74 7.36
C ILE A 4 12.48 -16.43 8.72
N ARG A 5 11.22 -16.63 9.13
CA ARG A 5 10.91 -17.27 10.41
C ARG A 5 11.43 -18.69 10.52
N LEU A 6 11.28 -19.49 9.46
CA LEU A 6 11.71 -20.89 9.42
C LEU A 6 13.22 -21.04 9.26
N GLN A 7 13.92 -20.00 8.78
CA GLN A 7 15.39 -19.98 8.77
C GLN A 7 15.95 -19.55 10.14
N SER A 8 15.31 -18.56 10.75
CA SER A 8 15.79 -17.95 11.98
C SER A 8 15.88 -18.97 13.11
N ASN A 9 16.94 -18.85 13.92
CA ASN A 9 17.25 -19.73 15.05
C ASN A 9 17.56 -21.21 14.70
N LEU A 10 17.62 -21.59 13.41
CA LEU A 10 18.14 -22.90 13.04
C LEU A 10 19.67 -22.97 13.15
N PRO A 11 20.25 -24.15 13.42
CA PRO A 11 21.70 -24.33 13.39
C PRO A 11 22.29 -23.89 12.05
N GLY A 12 23.40 -23.14 12.11
CA GLY A 12 24.07 -22.59 10.92
C GLY A 12 23.46 -21.30 10.37
N TYR A 13 22.26 -20.88 10.81
CA TYR A 13 21.72 -19.57 10.43
C TYR A 13 22.60 -18.43 10.95
N ASN A 14 22.88 -17.45 10.10
CA ASN A 14 23.63 -16.27 10.50
C ASN A 14 22.69 -15.23 11.14
N PRO A 15 22.77 -14.95 12.45
CA PRO A 15 21.90 -14.00 13.14
C PRO A 15 22.14 -12.54 12.69
N ASN A 16 23.20 -12.27 11.93
CA ASN A 16 23.54 -10.96 11.39
C ASN A 16 23.21 -10.83 9.88
N THR A 17 22.36 -11.73 9.35
CA THR A 17 21.83 -11.62 8.00
C THR A 17 21.10 -10.28 7.85
N ARG A 18 21.41 -9.54 6.78
CA ARG A 18 20.79 -8.25 6.48
C ARG A 18 19.64 -8.45 5.50
N HIS A 19 18.43 -8.25 5.97
CA HIS A 19 17.22 -8.42 5.16
C HIS A 19 16.84 -7.09 4.50
N CYS A 20 16.57 -7.14 3.20
CA CYS A 20 16.00 -6.01 2.46
C CYS A 20 14.75 -6.50 1.72
N LEU A 21 13.58 -6.02 2.14
CA LEU A 21 12.31 -6.36 1.51
C LEU A 21 11.81 -5.21 0.64
N TYR A 22 11.51 -5.49 -0.62
CA TYR A 22 10.91 -4.49 -1.51
C TYR A 22 9.37 -4.57 -1.47
N GLY A 23 8.70 -3.44 -1.27
CA GLY A 23 7.25 -3.35 -1.43
C GLY A 23 6.65 -2.03 -0.92
N LEU A 24 5.40 -1.77 -1.29
CA LEU A 24 4.70 -0.52 -1.00
C LEU A 24 3.69 -0.63 0.16
N ASP A 25 3.34 -1.85 0.53
CA ASP A 25 2.26 -2.12 1.49
C ASP A 25 2.67 -1.74 2.92
N ALA A 26 1.72 -1.20 3.69
CA ALA A 26 1.96 -0.79 5.06
C ALA A 26 2.24 -1.99 5.98
N ASP A 27 1.59 -3.12 5.72
CA ASP A 27 1.72 -4.38 6.47
C ASP A 27 3.15 -4.90 6.49
N LEU A 28 3.98 -4.55 5.50
CA LEU A 28 5.39 -4.94 5.49
C LEU A 28 6.15 -4.40 6.70
N ILE A 29 5.77 -3.24 7.23
CA ILE A 29 6.38 -2.68 8.44
C ILE A 29 6.11 -3.59 9.64
N MET A 30 4.85 -3.97 9.84
CA MET A 30 4.40 -4.82 10.94
C MET A 30 4.94 -6.24 10.81
N LEU A 31 4.90 -6.80 9.60
CA LEU A 31 5.48 -8.11 9.29
C LEU A 31 6.99 -8.15 9.53
N SER A 32 7.72 -7.07 9.21
CA SER A 32 9.17 -7.00 9.45
C SER A 32 9.48 -6.90 10.95
N LEU A 33 8.70 -6.13 11.71
CA LEU A 33 8.81 -6.07 13.17
C LEU A 33 8.56 -7.45 13.81
N ALA A 34 7.51 -8.17 13.37
CA ALA A 34 7.13 -9.50 13.87
C ALA A 34 8.19 -10.58 13.62
N THR A 35 9.15 -10.36 12.71
CA THR A 35 10.26 -11.30 12.52
C THR A 35 11.27 -11.28 13.67
N HIS A 36 11.35 -10.19 14.43
CA HIS A 36 12.42 -9.88 15.38
C HIS A 36 13.85 -9.91 14.81
N GLU A 37 14.00 -9.95 13.49
CA GLU A 37 15.30 -9.75 12.85
C GLU A 37 15.69 -8.27 12.97
N VAL A 38 16.84 -8.00 13.60
CA VAL A 38 17.28 -6.62 13.90
C VAL A 38 17.68 -5.89 12.61
N LEU A 39 18.44 -6.55 11.75
CA LEU A 39 19.02 -5.97 10.54
C LEU A 39 18.05 -6.08 9.36
N PHE A 40 16.90 -5.43 9.49
CA PHE A 40 15.83 -5.45 8.49
C PHE A 40 15.56 -4.05 7.93
N SER A 41 15.54 -3.93 6.61
CA SER A 41 15.12 -2.72 5.90
C SER A 41 14.02 -3.02 4.89
N ILE A 42 13.13 -2.05 4.68
CA ILE A 42 12.14 -2.06 3.60
C ILE A 42 12.56 -1.04 2.54
N LEU A 43 12.73 -1.48 1.30
CA LEU A 43 12.99 -0.64 0.14
C LEU A 43 11.66 -0.31 -0.55
N ARG A 44 11.41 0.97 -0.83
CA ARG A 44 10.17 1.39 -1.51
C ARG A 44 10.38 2.64 -2.37
N GLU A 45 9.55 2.78 -3.39
CA GLU A 45 9.46 4.02 -4.16
C GLU A 45 8.94 5.15 -3.26
N ILE A 46 9.49 6.36 -3.44
CA ILE A 46 8.92 7.56 -2.83
C ILE A 46 7.60 7.88 -3.55
N VAL A 47 6.52 7.90 -2.78
CA VAL A 47 5.17 8.22 -3.28
C VAL A 47 4.97 9.73 -3.19
N PHE A 48 5.10 10.42 -4.32
CA PHE A 48 4.73 11.84 -4.41
C PHE A 48 3.21 11.97 -4.51
N THR A 49 2.58 12.65 -3.55
CA THR A 49 1.14 12.91 -3.60
C THR A 49 0.87 14.15 -4.47
N PRO A 50 0.03 14.08 -5.53
CA PRO A 50 -0.26 15.25 -6.36
C PRO A 50 -0.90 16.37 -5.53
N GLY A 51 -0.22 17.51 -5.41
CA GLY A 51 -0.64 18.67 -4.60
C GLY A 51 0.10 18.85 -3.27
N GLN A 52 0.76 17.81 -2.76
CA GLN A 52 1.87 17.93 -1.80
C GLN A 52 3.16 17.87 -2.61
N GLN A 53 3.46 18.96 -3.32
CA GLN A 53 4.75 19.12 -3.96
C GLN A 53 5.77 19.38 -2.84
N ASP A 54 6.52 18.34 -2.48
CA ASP A 54 7.49 18.36 -1.38
C ASP A 54 8.52 19.45 -1.59
N LYS A 55 8.24 20.57 -0.95
CA LYS A 55 9.21 21.59 -0.63
C LYS A 55 10.14 20.96 0.41
N CYS A 56 11.45 20.99 0.15
CA CYS A 56 12.47 20.63 1.12
C CYS A 56 12.12 21.24 2.48
N PHE A 57 12.04 20.43 3.51
CA PHE A 57 11.57 20.85 4.84
C PHE A 57 12.41 21.98 5.44
N LEU A 58 13.69 22.09 5.03
CA LEU A 58 14.61 23.12 5.51
C LEU A 58 14.50 24.44 4.73
N CYS A 59 14.48 24.41 3.40
CA CYS A 59 14.57 25.63 2.58
C CYS A 59 13.29 25.96 1.79
N GLY A 60 12.29 25.09 1.83
CA GLY A 60 11.03 25.26 1.12
C GLY A 60 11.12 25.08 -0.40
N GLN A 61 12.26 24.63 -0.94
CA GLN A 61 12.49 24.52 -2.40
C GLN A 61 12.29 23.09 -2.90
N MET A 62 11.97 22.96 -4.18
CA MET A 62 11.72 21.67 -4.83
C MET A 62 13.03 21.01 -5.29
N GLY A 63 12.99 19.69 -5.48
CA GLY A 63 14.03 18.96 -6.23
C GLY A 63 15.21 18.41 -5.43
N HIS A 64 15.17 18.41 -4.10
CA HIS A 64 16.18 17.77 -3.24
C HIS A 64 15.58 17.37 -1.89
N LEU A 65 16.20 16.38 -1.21
CA LEU A 65 15.86 16.00 0.16
C LEU A 65 16.45 17.00 1.16
N ALA A 66 15.88 17.09 2.36
CA ALA A 66 16.43 17.94 3.42
C ALA A 66 17.90 17.60 3.76
N ALA A 67 18.28 16.32 3.64
CA ALA A 67 19.67 15.87 3.83
C ALA A 67 20.65 16.49 2.81
N ASP A 68 20.18 16.79 1.60
CA ASP A 68 20.98 17.32 0.50
C ASP A 68 20.80 18.84 0.34
N CYS A 69 20.24 19.51 1.36
CA CYS A 69 19.91 20.92 1.30
C CYS A 69 21.15 21.80 1.54
N GLU A 70 21.67 22.44 0.49
CA GLU A 70 22.78 23.39 0.62
C GLU A 70 22.38 24.76 1.21
N GLY A 71 21.09 24.97 1.52
CA GLY A 71 20.59 26.22 2.13
C GLY A 71 20.66 27.47 1.25
N LYS A 72 21.00 27.34 -0.05
CA LYS A 72 21.15 28.47 -0.98
C LYS A 72 19.96 28.55 -1.95
N ALA A 73 19.63 29.77 -2.41
CA ALA A 73 18.63 30.00 -3.43
C ALA A 73 19.12 29.51 -4.81
N LYS A 74 18.32 28.69 -5.52
CA LYS A 74 18.60 28.29 -6.90
C LYS A 74 18.77 29.54 -7.79
N ARG A 75 19.90 29.66 -8.49
CA ARG A 75 20.06 30.65 -9.57
C ARG A 75 19.13 30.23 -10.73
N LYS A 76 18.21 31.10 -11.12
CA LYS A 76 17.35 30.89 -12.30
C LYS A 76 18.23 30.64 -13.54
N ALA A 77 17.97 29.56 -14.27
CA ALA A 77 18.53 29.37 -15.60
C ALA A 77 17.54 29.99 -16.62
N GLY A 78 17.80 31.23 -17.04
CA GLY A 78 16.96 31.95 -18.02
C GLY A 78 15.66 32.54 -17.47
N GLU A 79 14.82 33.08 -18.35
CA GLU A 79 13.52 33.70 -18.00
C GLU A 79 12.44 32.67 -17.60
N PHE A 80 12.60 31.39 -17.97
CA PHE A 80 11.61 30.31 -17.76
C PHE A 80 12.16 28.98 -17.20
N ASP A 81 13.37 28.94 -16.63
CA ASP A 81 13.97 27.71 -16.04
C ASP A 81 13.99 26.52 -17.02
N GLU A 82 14.50 26.77 -18.24
CA GLU A 82 14.55 25.79 -19.33
C GLU A 82 15.48 24.62 -18.95
N LYS A 83 14.94 23.38 -18.99
CA LYS A 83 15.70 22.15 -18.75
C LYS A 83 16.52 21.80 -20.00
N GLY A 84 17.83 21.60 -19.85
CA GLY A 84 18.73 21.16 -20.92
C GLY A 84 18.40 19.74 -21.41
N ASN A 85 18.80 19.45 -22.66
CA ASN A 85 18.50 18.23 -23.44
C ASN A 85 19.07 16.90 -22.90
N ASP A 86 19.56 16.82 -21.66
CA ASP A 86 19.92 15.55 -21.03
C ASP A 86 18.70 14.97 -20.30
N VAL A 87 17.76 14.41 -21.07
CA VAL A 87 16.57 13.75 -20.53
C VAL A 87 16.94 12.32 -20.11
N ALA A 88 17.64 12.20 -18.98
CA ALA A 88 17.60 10.97 -18.21
C ALA A 88 16.13 10.76 -17.79
N VAL A 89 15.51 9.63 -18.18
CA VAL A 89 14.21 9.20 -17.67
C VAL A 89 14.23 9.41 -16.15
N PRO A 90 13.35 10.25 -15.56
CA PRO A 90 13.43 10.58 -14.15
C PRO A 90 13.13 9.31 -13.35
N LYS A 91 14.19 8.61 -12.91
CA LYS A 91 14.08 7.47 -12.02
C LYS A 91 13.41 7.98 -10.75
N LYS A 92 12.27 7.38 -10.39
CA LYS A 92 11.66 7.67 -9.09
C LYS A 92 12.68 7.37 -7.99
N PRO A 93 12.92 8.30 -7.06
CA PRO A 93 13.81 8.04 -5.95
C PRO A 93 13.22 6.92 -5.08
N TYR A 94 14.12 6.10 -4.54
CA TYR A 94 13.79 5.07 -3.56
C TYR A 94 14.15 5.56 -2.17
N GLN A 95 13.49 4.99 -1.16
CA GLN A 95 13.83 5.20 0.25
C GLN A 95 13.95 3.87 0.97
N PHE A 96 14.80 3.86 2.01
CA PHE A 96 14.88 2.78 2.98
C PHE A 96 14.10 3.16 4.24
N LEU A 97 13.23 2.26 4.68
CA LEU A 97 12.68 2.27 6.03
C LEU A 97 13.44 1.23 6.85
N ASN A 98 14.26 1.69 7.79
CA ASN A 98 15.10 0.84 8.62
C ASN A 98 14.35 0.43 9.88
N ILE A 99 14.09 -0.87 10.05
CA ILE A 99 13.28 -1.39 11.14
C ILE A 99 13.99 -1.22 12.49
N TRP A 100 15.32 -1.33 12.54
CA TRP A 100 16.06 -1.06 13.80
C TRP A 100 15.89 0.39 14.30
N ILE A 101 15.81 1.37 13.40
CA ILE A 101 15.56 2.77 13.77
C ILE A 101 14.12 2.93 14.28
N LEU A 102 13.14 2.29 13.63
CA LEU A 102 11.76 2.28 14.11
C LEU A 102 11.65 1.68 15.51
N ARG A 103 12.39 0.61 15.80
CA ARG A 103 12.44 -0.02 17.13
C ARG A 103 13.00 0.92 18.18
N GLU A 104 14.01 1.72 17.84
CA GLU A 104 14.51 2.78 18.73
C GLU A 104 13.41 3.82 19.02
N TYR A 105 12.66 4.28 18.01
CA TYR A 105 11.51 5.18 18.24
C TYR A 105 10.44 4.56 19.13
N LEU A 106 10.10 3.28 18.93
CA LEU A 106 9.13 2.56 19.77
C LEU A 106 9.62 2.44 21.21
N GLU A 107 10.91 2.17 21.43
CA GLU A 107 11.52 2.11 22.76
C GLU A 107 11.36 3.44 23.52
N TYR A 108 11.49 4.57 22.83
CA TYR A 108 11.25 5.88 23.44
C TYR A 108 9.75 6.17 23.66
N GLU A 109 8.92 5.89 22.66
CA GLU A 109 7.47 6.18 22.71
C GLU A 109 6.77 5.40 23.83
N PHE A 110 7.19 4.15 24.06
CA PHE A 110 6.63 3.26 25.08
C PHE A 110 7.38 3.28 26.43
N ARG A 111 8.11 4.35 26.74
CA ARG A 111 8.63 4.54 28.10
C ARG A 111 7.50 4.81 29.08
N ILE A 112 7.25 3.84 29.94
CA ILE A 112 6.22 3.94 30.98
C ILE A 112 6.89 4.27 32.31
N PRO A 113 6.54 5.39 32.97
CA PRO A 113 7.13 5.75 34.25
C PRO A 113 6.69 4.76 35.34
N ASN A 114 7.62 4.31 36.19
CA ASN A 114 7.41 3.34 37.27
C ASN A 114 6.55 2.13 36.80
N PRO A 115 7.07 1.29 35.89
CA PRO A 115 6.36 0.12 35.42
C PRO A 115 6.23 -0.93 36.55
N PRO A 116 5.21 -1.80 36.51
CA PRO A 116 5.01 -2.83 37.53
C PRO A 116 6.08 -3.94 37.48
N PHE A 117 6.76 -4.09 36.34
CA PHE A 117 7.84 -5.04 36.09
C PHE A 117 8.85 -4.47 35.07
N GLU A 118 9.97 -5.16 34.86
CA GLU A 118 10.97 -4.81 33.84
C GLU A 118 10.38 -4.94 32.43
N ILE A 119 10.36 -3.83 31.68
CA ILE A 119 9.80 -3.80 30.34
C ILE A 119 10.74 -4.47 29.34
N ASP A 120 10.21 -5.44 28.61
CA ASP A 120 10.83 -6.10 27.48
C ASP A 120 10.35 -5.43 26.19
N LEU A 121 11.27 -4.80 25.46
CA LEU A 121 10.98 -4.12 24.20
C LEU A 121 10.37 -5.05 23.16
N GLU A 122 10.78 -6.33 23.12
CA GLU A 122 10.27 -7.29 22.14
C GLU A 122 8.77 -7.52 22.33
N ARG A 123 8.33 -7.59 23.59
CA ARG A 123 6.92 -7.74 23.95
C ARG A 123 6.11 -6.47 23.70
N ILE A 124 6.73 -5.30 23.87
CA ILE A 124 6.11 -4.02 23.49
C ILE A 124 5.93 -3.94 21.97
N VAL A 125 6.90 -4.42 21.18
CA VAL A 125 6.78 -4.48 19.72
C VAL A 125 5.63 -5.41 19.32
N ASP A 126 5.50 -6.58 19.96
CA ASP A 126 4.39 -7.51 19.71
C ASP A 126 3.03 -6.86 20.01
N ASP A 127 2.91 -6.21 21.17
CA ASP A 127 1.70 -5.49 21.56
C ASP A 127 1.41 -4.30 20.64
N PHE A 128 2.44 -3.57 20.19
CA PHE A 128 2.27 -2.46 19.23
C PHE A 128 1.69 -2.95 17.90
N ILE A 129 2.20 -4.07 17.37
CA ILE A 129 1.64 -4.70 16.16
C ILE A 129 0.17 -5.07 16.40
N PHE A 130 -0.13 -5.71 17.53
CA PHE A 130 -1.47 -6.16 17.86
C PHE A 130 -2.46 -4.99 18.02
N ILE A 131 -2.10 -3.92 18.72
CA ILE A 131 -3.00 -2.76 18.86
C ILE A 131 -3.26 -2.09 17.51
N CYS A 132 -2.30 -2.12 16.57
CA CYS A 132 -2.50 -1.59 15.23
C CYS A 132 -3.56 -2.36 14.43
N PHE A 133 -3.83 -3.64 14.73
CA PHE A 133 -4.87 -4.41 14.06
C PHE A 133 -6.28 -3.81 14.24
N PHE A 134 -6.57 -3.13 15.36
CA PHE A 134 -7.85 -2.47 15.61
C PHE A 134 -8.14 -1.29 14.68
N VAL A 135 -7.10 -0.70 14.09
CA VAL A 135 -7.24 0.44 13.18
C VAL A 135 -7.71 0.00 11.77
N GLY A 136 -7.69 -1.30 11.50
CA GLY A 136 -8.04 -1.91 10.23
C GLY A 136 -6.83 -2.53 9.54
N ASN A 137 -7.08 -3.67 8.89
CA ASN A 137 -6.11 -4.43 8.10
C ASN A 137 -6.87 -5.11 6.94
N ASP A 138 -6.17 -5.85 6.09
CA ASP A 138 -6.79 -6.49 4.92
C ASP A 138 -7.86 -7.54 5.27
N PHE A 139 -7.84 -8.07 6.49
CA PHE A 139 -8.72 -9.16 6.95
C PHE A 139 -9.92 -8.68 7.77
N LEU A 140 -9.79 -7.53 8.45
CA LEU A 140 -10.81 -6.98 9.32
C LEU A 140 -11.12 -5.52 8.98
N PRO A 141 -12.41 -5.15 8.89
CA PRO A 141 -12.78 -3.75 8.72
C PRO A 141 -12.29 -2.92 9.91
N HIS A 142 -11.93 -1.67 9.63
CA HIS A 142 -11.58 -0.70 10.68
C HIS A 142 -12.76 -0.49 11.63
N MET A 143 -12.48 -0.40 12.93
CA MET A 143 -13.51 -0.01 13.89
C MET A 143 -14.03 1.39 13.57
N PRO A 144 -15.35 1.66 13.69
CA PRO A 144 -15.90 2.98 13.41
C PRO A 144 -15.21 4.11 14.20
N THR A 145 -14.75 3.79 15.41
CA THR A 145 -14.08 4.69 16.35
C THR A 145 -12.66 5.08 15.91
N LEU A 146 -11.96 4.21 15.16
CA LEU A 146 -10.52 4.30 14.96
C LEU A 146 -10.18 4.63 13.50
N GLU A 147 -9.75 5.87 13.25
CA GLU A 147 -9.23 6.31 11.96
C GLU A 147 -7.81 6.87 12.08
N ILE A 148 -6.87 6.38 11.25
CA ILE A 148 -5.45 6.83 11.26
C ILE A 148 -5.35 8.36 11.11
N ARG A 149 -6.17 8.94 10.23
CA ARG A 149 -6.20 10.39 9.97
C ARG A 149 -6.67 11.22 11.17
N GLU A 150 -7.38 10.59 12.10
CA GLU A 150 -7.82 11.17 13.37
C GLU A 150 -6.90 10.77 14.53
N GLY A 151 -5.70 10.26 14.25
CA GLY A 151 -4.71 9.93 15.27
C GLY A 151 -5.03 8.68 16.08
N ALA A 152 -5.73 7.69 15.50
CA ALA A 152 -6.09 6.46 16.20
C ALA A 152 -4.90 5.71 16.81
N ILE A 153 -3.77 5.63 16.12
CA ILE A 153 -2.55 4.97 16.66
C ILE A 153 -2.05 5.72 17.90
N ASN A 154 -2.06 7.06 17.89
CA ASN A 154 -1.67 7.86 19.05
C ASN A 154 -2.61 7.62 20.25
N LEU A 155 -3.92 7.51 20.00
CA LEU A 155 -4.89 7.16 21.02
C LEU A 155 -4.61 5.78 21.62
N LEU A 156 -4.40 4.77 20.77
CA LEU A 156 -4.14 3.39 21.21
C LEU A 156 -2.86 3.31 22.05
N MET A 157 -1.78 3.97 21.61
CA MET A 157 -0.52 4.04 22.37
C MET A 157 -0.72 4.78 23.71
N ALA A 158 -1.43 5.91 23.71
CA ALA A 158 -1.69 6.66 24.94
C ALA A 158 -2.51 5.86 25.96
N VAL A 159 -3.57 5.18 25.51
CA VAL A 159 -4.39 4.31 26.36
C VAL A 159 -3.56 3.11 26.84
N TYR A 160 -2.76 2.50 25.99
CA TYR A 160 -1.90 1.39 26.38
C TYR A 160 -0.95 1.79 27.51
N LYS A 161 -0.21 2.89 27.35
CA LYS A 161 0.71 3.42 28.36
C LYS A 161 0.00 3.74 29.68
N LYS A 162 -1.20 4.33 29.60
CA LYS A 162 -2.02 4.69 30.77
C LYS A 162 -2.51 3.47 31.54
N GLU A 163 -2.99 2.45 30.83
CA GLU A 163 -3.62 1.28 31.43
C GLU A 163 -2.61 0.15 31.74
N PHE A 164 -1.35 0.24 31.28
CA PHE A 164 -0.33 -0.81 31.41
C PHE A 164 -0.12 -1.32 32.83
N ARG A 165 -0.18 -0.44 33.84
CA ARG A 165 -0.07 -0.84 35.25
C ARG A 165 -1.22 -1.71 35.72
N VAL A 166 -2.42 -1.50 35.17
CA VAL A 166 -3.64 -2.24 35.53
C VAL A 166 -3.73 -3.55 34.77
N LEU A 167 -3.22 -3.59 33.53
CA LEU A 167 -3.16 -4.82 32.71
C LEU A 167 -2.33 -5.94 33.37
N ASP A 168 -1.36 -5.57 34.22
CA ASP A 168 -0.45 -6.48 34.92
C ASP A 168 0.23 -7.50 33.97
N GLY A 169 0.64 -7.00 32.80
CA GLY A 169 1.35 -7.74 31.76
C GLY A 169 1.02 -7.27 30.35
N TYR A 170 1.65 -7.89 29.36
CA TYR A 170 1.47 -7.60 27.94
C TYR A 170 0.13 -8.13 27.41
N LEU A 171 -0.37 -7.50 26.33
CA LEU A 171 -1.59 -7.93 25.62
C LEU A 171 -1.38 -9.25 24.88
N THR A 172 -0.15 -9.54 24.45
CA THR A 172 0.19 -10.69 23.61
C THR A 172 1.36 -11.49 24.18
N ASP A 173 1.40 -12.77 23.81
CA ASP A 173 2.52 -13.71 24.00
C ASP A 173 2.83 -14.42 22.69
N GLY A 174 3.68 -13.78 21.88
CA GLY A 174 3.88 -14.16 20.49
C GLY A 174 2.55 -14.19 19.74
N SER A 175 2.20 -15.33 19.15
CA SER A 175 0.96 -15.50 18.39
C SER A 175 -0.34 -15.45 19.22
N LYS A 176 -0.26 -15.39 20.57
CA LYS A 176 -1.41 -15.60 21.47
C LYS A 176 -1.82 -14.33 22.22
N PRO A 177 -2.93 -13.68 21.84
CA PRO A 177 -3.50 -12.59 22.62
C PRO A 177 -4.09 -13.07 23.95
N ASN A 178 -3.90 -12.30 25.02
CA ASN A 178 -4.58 -12.49 26.30
C ASN A 178 -5.91 -11.73 26.28
N LEU A 179 -7.00 -12.44 25.98
CA LEU A 179 -8.31 -11.84 25.73
C LEU A 179 -8.85 -11.01 26.92
N ASN A 180 -8.54 -11.37 28.16
CA ASN A 180 -8.93 -10.57 29.34
C ASN A 180 -8.23 -9.20 29.36
N ARG A 181 -6.93 -9.16 29.04
CA ARG A 181 -6.17 -7.90 28.97
C ARG A 181 -6.57 -7.08 27.75
N VAL A 182 -6.83 -7.75 26.62
CA VAL A 182 -7.34 -7.12 25.40
C VAL A 182 -8.69 -6.46 25.65
N GLU A 183 -9.60 -7.15 26.35
CA GLU A 183 -10.90 -6.60 26.76
C GLU A 183 -10.73 -5.34 27.61
N HIS A 184 -9.90 -5.39 28.66
CA HIS A 184 -9.65 -4.22 29.50
C HIS A 184 -9.12 -3.03 28.69
N PHE A 185 -8.13 -3.27 27.82
CA PHE A 185 -7.55 -2.26 26.95
C PHE A 185 -8.59 -1.66 25.99
N ILE A 186 -9.33 -2.48 25.25
CA ILE A 186 -10.26 -2.00 24.24
C ILE A 186 -11.50 -1.32 24.86
N GLN A 187 -11.93 -1.75 26.05
CA GLN A 187 -12.97 -1.04 26.81
C GLN A 187 -12.50 0.36 27.26
N ALA A 188 -11.23 0.50 27.65
CA ALA A 188 -10.65 1.81 27.96
C ALA A 188 -10.62 2.71 26.72
N VAL A 189 -10.29 2.17 25.54
CA VAL A 189 -10.42 2.89 24.26
C VAL A 189 -11.88 3.26 23.97
N GLY A 190 -12.81 2.34 24.23
CA GLY A 190 -14.26 2.53 24.08
C GLY A 190 -14.81 3.70 24.88
N SER A 191 -14.19 4.07 25.99
CA SER A 191 -14.59 5.23 26.80
C SER A 191 -14.44 6.59 26.08
N TYR A 192 -13.71 6.63 24.97
CA TYR A 192 -13.50 7.83 24.16
C TYR A 192 -14.45 7.93 22.95
N GLU A 193 -15.27 6.91 22.67
CA GLU A 193 -16.13 6.82 21.48
C GLU A 193 -17.03 8.03 21.29
N ASP A 194 -17.80 8.40 22.31
CA ASP A 194 -18.73 9.53 22.23
C ASP A 194 -18.01 10.84 21.92
N LYS A 195 -16.84 11.09 22.54
CA LYS A 195 -16.05 12.31 22.31
C LYS A 195 -15.53 12.35 20.87
N ILE A 196 -15.04 11.22 20.36
CA ILE A 196 -14.53 11.08 18.99
C ILE A 196 -15.66 11.35 18.00
N PHE A 197 -16.80 10.67 18.14
CA PHE A 197 -17.93 10.82 17.23
C PHE A 197 -18.53 12.23 17.28
N GLN A 198 -18.64 12.84 18.46
CA GLN A 198 -19.09 14.24 18.58
C GLN A 198 -18.15 15.21 17.87
N LYS A 199 -16.81 15.05 18.01
CA LYS A 199 -15.86 15.90 17.30
C LYS A 199 -15.95 15.67 15.78
N ARG A 200 -16.03 14.41 15.34
CA ARG A 200 -16.19 14.04 13.93
C ARG A 200 -17.44 14.67 13.32
N ALA A 201 -18.61 14.51 13.96
CA ALA A 201 -19.86 15.09 13.51
C ALA A 201 -19.78 16.62 13.35
N ARG A 202 -19.19 17.32 14.33
CA ARG A 202 -18.97 18.79 14.28
C ARG A 202 -18.09 19.20 13.09
N LEU A 203 -17.01 18.46 12.82
CA LEU A 203 -16.10 18.75 11.71
C LEU A 203 -16.76 18.48 10.35
N HIS A 204 -17.49 17.37 10.21
CA HIS A 204 -18.26 17.06 9.02
C HIS A 204 -19.31 18.14 8.72
N GLN A 205 -20.03 18.62 9.74
CA GLN A 205 -20.99 19.71 9.60
C GLN A 205 -20.32 21.01 9.10
N ARG A 206 -19.20 21.41 9.72
CA ARG A 206 -18.42 22.59 9.30
C ARG A 206 -17.91 22.47 7.86
N GLN A 207 -17.44 21.29 7.46
CA GLN A 207 -16.97 21.03 6.11
C GLN A 207 -18.11 21.09 5.09
N ALA A 208 -19.26 20.48 5.39
CA ALA A 208 -20.45 20.53 4.54
C ALA A 208 -20.95 21.97 4.34
N GLU A 209 -20.97 22.78 5.41
CA GLU A 209 -21.32 24.20 5.32
C GLU A 209 -20.35 25.00 4.46
N ARG A 210 -19.04 24.76 4.59
CA ARG A 210 -18.01 25.41 3.78
C ARG A 210 -18.18 25.10 2.29
N ILE A 211 -18.37 23.82 1.95
CA ILE A 211 -18.58 23.39 0.56
C ILE A 211 -19.86 24.01 -0.02
N LYS A 212 -20.93 24.09 0.79
CA LYS A 212 -22.18 24.74 0.39
C LYS A 212 -21.97 26.23 0.08
N ARG A 213 -21.14 26.93 0.86
CA ARG A 213 -20.77 28.35 0.62
C ARG A 213 -19.93 28.52 -0.65
N GLU A 214 -18.90 27.71 -0.83
CA GLU A 214 -18.03 27.75 -2.03
C GLU A 214 -18.83 27.48 -3.31
N LYS A 215 -19.73 26.49 -3.31
CA LYS A 215 -20.64 26.24 -4.43
C LYS A 215 -21.61 27.39 -4.69
N ALA A 216 -22.10 28.04 -3.64
CA ALA A 216 -22.97 29.20 -3.78
C ALA A 216 -22.23 30.40 -4.39
N GLN A 217 -20.95 30.59 -4.08
CA GLN A 217 -20.08 31.62 -4.68
C GLN A 217 -19.75 31.29 -6.15
N ALA A 218 -19.35 30.06 -6.45
CA ALA A 218 -19.07 29.63 -7.82
C ALA A 218 -20.29 29.76 -8.76
N ARG A 219 -21.51 29.52 -8.25
CA ARG A 219 -22.76 29.73 -9.00
C ARG A 219 -23.11 31.20 -9.25
N ARG A 220 -22.59 32.13 -8.42
CA ARG A 220 -22.82 33.57 -8.59
C ARG A 220 -21.92 34.19 -9.66
N GLY A 221 -20.85 33.50 -10.07
CA GLY A 221 -19.94 33.98 -11.12
C GLY A 221 -19.01 35.10 -10.66
N ASP A 222 -18.79 35.25 -9.36
CA ASP A 222 -17.95 36.33 -8.79
C ASP A 222 -16.45 36.17 -9.14
N ASP A 223 -16.05 35.03 -9.72
CA ASP A 223 -14.70 34.76 -10.24
C ASP A 223 -14.57 35.04 -11.76
N ALA A 224 -15.58 35.63 -12.41
CA ALA A 224 -15.41 36.14 -13.77
C ALA A 224 -14.50 37.38 -13.72
N GLU A 225 -13.30 37.29 -14.30
CA GLU A 225 -12.47 38.47 -14.54
C GLU A 225 -13.32 39.57 -15.21
N PRO A 226 -13.18 40.84 -14.80
CA PRO A 226 -13.98 41.92 -15.36
C PRO A 226 -13.78 41.96 -16.88
N GLN A 227 -14.87 41.74 -17.61
CA GLN A 227 -14.88 41.61 -19.07
C GLN A 227 -14.58 42.92 -19.84
N ASN A 228 -14.17 43.97 -19.12
CA ASN A 228 -13.74 45.25 -19.66
C ASN A 228 -12.41 45.64 -19.02
N GLN A 229 -11.30 45.35 -19.70
CA GLN A 229 -10.07 46.12 -19.52
C GLN A 229 -10.26 47.44 -20.27
N PRO A 230 -10.22 48.61 -19.60
CA PRO A 230 -10.16 49.87 -20.33
C PRO A 230 -8.84 49.92 -21.12
N GLU A 231 -8.93 50.07 -22.44
CA GLU A 231 -7.77 50.33 -23.28
C GLU A 231 -7.05 51.59 -22.77
N SER A 232 -5.73 51.45 -22.55
CA SER A 232 -4.81 52.51 -22.16
C SER A 232 -4.92 53.03 -20.72
N LEU A 233 -4.19 52.37 -19.81
CA LEU A 233 -3.53 53.07 -18.70
C LEU A 233 -2.02 52.83 -18.79
N VAL A 234 -1.32 53.84 -19.29
CA VAL A 234 0.14 53.96 -19.32
C VAL A 234 0.67 53.86 -17.89
N ALA A 235 1.65 52.98 -17.67
CA ALA A 235 2.35 52.87 -16.40
C ALA A 235 3.06 54.20 -16.07
N VAL A 236 2.58 54.92 -15.06
CA VAL A 236 3.28 56.09 -14.51
C VAL A 236 4.49 55.60 -13.72
N ALA A 237 5.63 55.53 -14.39
CA ALA A 237 6.93 55.38 -13.72
C ALA A 237 7.15 56.62 -12.82
N ARG A 238 7.34 56.37 -11.52
CA ARG A 238 7.65 57.40 -10.53
C ARG A 238 8.95 58.12 -10.92
N PHE A 239 8.78 59.39 -11.30
CA PHE A 239 9.85 60.36 -11.52
C PHE A 239 10.69 60.52 -10.24
N HIS A 240 12.02 60.38 -10.33
CA HIS A 240 12.97 60.85 -9.33
C HIS A 240 14.05 61.72 -10.03
N GLY A 241 14.17 62.95 -9.52
CA GLY A 241 15.01 64.09 -9.87
C GLY A 241 16.31 63.94 -10.69
N SER A 242 16.39 64.82 -11.71
CA SER A 242 17.44 65.81 -12.03
C SER A 242 18.93 65.42 -12.08
N ARG A 243 19.55 65.54 -13.28
CA ARG A 243 20.44 66.67 -13.68
C ARG A 243 21.16 66.41 -15.03
N LEU A 244 21.02 67.38 -15.94
CA LEU A 244 22.04 68.00 -16.81
C LEU A 244 23.11 67.14 -17.51
N ALA A 245 23.09 67.09 -18.86
CA ALA A 245 24.16 67.61 -19.75
C ALA A 245 23.95 67.22 -21.24
N SER A 246 23.78 68.26 -22.07
CA SER A 246 24.43 68.50 -23.38
C SER A 246 24.32 67.51 -24.58
N ALA A 247 23.43 67.87 -25.54
CA ALA A 247 23.62 68.08 -27.01
C ALA A 247 24.41 67.08 -27.91
N PRO A 248 24.31 67.15 -29.28
CA PRO A 248 23.17 67.34 -30.18
C PRO A 248 23.09 66.30 -31.35
N THR A 249 21.91 66.24 -32.00
CA THR A 249 21.49 65.81 -33.38
C THR A 249 22.55 65.42 -34.44
N PRO A 250 22.25 64.62 -35.53
CA PRO A 250 21.01 64.73 -36.33
C PRO A 250 20.43 63.46 -37.02
N SER A 251 19.18 63.62 -37.47
CA SER A 251 18.48 62.83 -38.49
C SER A 251 19.09 63.05 -39.89
N PRO A 252 18.89 62.13 -40.85
CA PRO A 252 18.05 62.55 -41.98
C PRO A 252 17.16 61.43 -42.61
N TYR A 253 15.96 61.86 -43.04
CA TYR A 253 15.24 61.56 -44.31
C TYR A 253 14.78 60.10 -44.60
N GLN A 254 13.47 59.84 -44.76
CA GLN A 254 12.64 59.89 -46.00
C GLN A 254 13.08 58.84 -47.04
N ASP A 255 12.25 58.08 -47.74
CA ASP A 255 10.94 58.29 -48.36
C ASP A 255 10.41 56.87 -48.73
N ASP A 256 9.14 56.51 -48.58
CA ASP A 256 8.00 56.77 -49.49
C ASP A 256 7.81 55.66 -50.54
N GLY A 257 6.56 55.26 -50.79
CA GLY A 257 6.25 54.18 -51.75
C GLY A 257 4.94 53.42 -51.56
N THR A 258 3.84 54.07 -51.88
CA THR A 258 2.45 53.60 -52.02
C THR A 258 2.26 52.57 -53.15
N HIS A 259 1.43 51.53 -52.97
CA HIS A 259 0.21 51.27 -53.76
C HIS A 259 -0.53 49.96 -53.40
N SER A 260 -1.84 50.01 -53.59
CA SER A 260 -2.88 49.03 -53.27
C SER A 260 -3.01 47.88 -54.28
N GLN A 261 -3.54 46.73 -53.84
CA GLN A 261 -4.85 46.18 -54.28
C GLN A 261 -5.13 44.75 -53.72
N THR A 262 -6.36 44.63 -53.19
CA THR A 262 -7.29 43.49 -53.08
C THR A 262 -6.90 42.06 -53.52
N SER A 263 -7.22 41.05 -52.70
CA SER A 263 -8.25 40.01 -52.97
C SER A 263 -8.21 38.85 -51.96
N ASP A 264 -9.39 38.25 -51.75
CA ASP A 264 -9.75 37.19 -50.80
C ASP A 264 -8.95 35.87 -50.90
N GLY A 265 -8.89 35.13 -49.78
CA GLY A 265 -8.60 33.70 -49.80
C GLY A 265 -8.26 33.06 -48.45
N LYS A 266 -9.23 32.34 -47.86
CA LYS A 266 -9.06 31.40 -46.73
C LYS A 266 -7.79 30.53 -46.87
N ARG A 267 -6.93 30.50 -45.84
CA ARG A 267 -6.20 29.28 -45.44
C ARG A 267 -5.60 29.36 -44.04
N SER A 268 -5.94 28.34 -43.25
CA SER A 268 -5.34 27.95 -41.97
C SER A 268 -3.80 27.93 -42.04
N SER A 269 -3.14 28.68 -41.16
CA SER A 269 -1.69 28.69 -41.02
C SER A 269 -1.25 27.71 -39.93
N VAL A 270 -0.87 26.51 -40.34
CA VAL A 270 -0.03 25.61 -39.53
C VAL A 270 1.36 26.23 -39.42
N ARG A 271 1.82 26.50 -38.19
CA ARG A 271 3.18 27.00 -37.91
C ARG A 271 4.22 25.96 -38.31
N ARG A 272 4.91 26.18 -39.43
CA ARG A 272 6.11 25.43 -39.82
C ARG A 272 7.23 25.67 -38.80
N HIS A 273 7.72 24.61 -38.17
CA HIS A 273 8.92 24.65 -37.35
C HIS A 273 10.17 24.68 -38.25
N LYS A 274 11.11 25.58 -37.94
CA LYS A 274 12.41 25.67 -38.60
C LYS A 274 13.26 24.49 -38.15
N VAL A 275 13.65 23.63 -39.10
CA VAL A 275 14.64 22.57 -38.87
C VAL A 275 16.03 23.20 -38.79
N ALA A 276 16.74 22.96 -37.69
CA ALA A 276 18.14 23.36 -37.53
C ALA A 276 19.02 22.59 -38.52
N ARG A 277 19.97 23.29 -39.16
CA ARG A 277 20.98 22.67 -40.02
C ARG A 277 21.93 21.81 -39.17
N LEU A 278 21.94 20.50 -39.41
CA LEU A 278 22.91 19.55 -38.86
C LEU A 278 24.29 19.75 -39.52
N SER A 279 25.35 19.77 -38.71
CA SER A 279 26.73 19.68 -39.18
C SER A 279 27.04 18.26 -39.67
N SER A 280 27.72 18.16 -40.79
CA SER A 280 28.09 16.90 -41.46
C SER A 280 29.09 16.09 -40.65
N THR A 281 28.63 15.03 -39.95
CA THR A 281 29.35 13.76 -39.65
C THR A 281 28.52 12.79 -38.76
N ALA A 282 27.19 12.79 -38.85
CA ALA A 282 26.35 11.82 -38.16
C ALA A 282 25.93 10.69 -39.12
N ASN A 283 26.22 9.44 -38.76
CA ASN A 283 25.74 8.27 -39.51
C ASN A 283 24.21 8.20 -39.43
N ILE A 284 23.56 7.82 -40.53
CA ILE A 284 22.09 7.70 -40.65
C ILE A 284 21.48 6.87 -39.52
N GLY A 285 22.20 5.85 -39.04
CA GLY A 285 21.78 5.03 -37.89
C GLY A 285 21.66 5.79 -36.56
N ALA A 286 22.51 6.80 -36.31
CA ALA A 286 22.42 7.61 -35.08
C ALA A 286 21.18 8.52 -35.09
N ALA A 287 20.82 9.07 -36.26
CA ALA A 287 19.64 9.91 -36.41
C ALA A 287 18.32 9.11 -36.31
N ILE A 288 18.33 7.83 -36.72
CA ILE A 288 17.17 6.92 -36.55
C ILE A 288 16.98 6.60 -35.06
N VAL A 289 18.04 6.23 -34.35
CA VAL A 289 17.98 5.92 -32.91
C VAL A 289 17.55 7.15 -32.10
N GLU A 290 18.00 8.35 -32.45
CA GLU A 290 17.60 9.59 -31.78
C GLU A 290 16.12 9.93 -32.03
N ALA A 291 15.61 9.69 -33.23
CA ALA A 291 14.21 9.87 -33.57
C ALA A 291 13.30 8.82 -32.90
N GLU A 292 13.74 7.55 -32.86
CA GLU A 292 13.03 6.46 -32.18
C GLU A 292 12.94 6.70 -30.66
N ASN A 293 14.06 7.08 -30.02
CA ASN A 293 14.07 7.47 -28.61
C ASN A 293 13.16 8.67 -28.33
N SER A 294 13.14 9.67 -29.22
CA SER A 294 12.27 10.85 -29.07
C SER A 294 10.79 10.50 -29.14
N LEU A 295 10.41 9.60 -30.08
CA LEU A 295 9.05 9.08 -30.21
C LEU A 295 8.63 8.25 -28.98
N GLU A 296 9.52 7.40 -28.45
CA GLU A 296 9.24 6.63 -27.23
C GLU A 296 9.02 7.53 -26.01
N ILE A 297 9.81 8.61 -25.88
CA ILE A 297 9.65 9.61 -24.81
C ILE A 297 8.30 10.33 -24.95
N GLU A 298 7.95 10.81 -26.16
CA GLU A 298 6.66 11.47 -26.40
C GLU A 298 5.47 10.54 -26.10
N VAL A 299 5.55 9.26 -26.46
CA VAL A 299 4.51 8.27 -26.14
C VAL A 299 4.39 8.07 -24.62
N HIS A 300 5.51 7.97 -23.91
CA HIS A 300 5.52 7.82 -22.45
C HIS A 300 4.96 9.07 -21.73
N GLU A 301 5.36 10.28 -22.16
CA GLU A 301 4.86 11.53 -21.59
C GLU A 301 3.35 11.71 -21.81
N ASN A 302 2.87 11.44 -23.04
CA ASN A 302 1.43 11.47 -23.35
C ASN A 302 0.65 10.45 -22.51
N GLN A 303 1.23 9.26 -22.27
CA GLN A 303 0.61 8.24 -21.44
C GLN A 303 0.51 8.66 -19.97
N GLU A 304 1.56 9.28 -19.41
CA GLU A 304 1.55 9.80 -18.03
C GLU A 304 0.63 11.01 -17.85
N GLU A 305 0.58 11.92 -18.84
CA GLU A 305 -0.37 13.04 -18.83
C GLU A 305 -1.82 12.56 -18.89
N LEU A 306 -2.11 11.59 -19.79
CA LEU A 306 -3.43 10.98 -19.89
C LEU A 306 -3.81 10.24 -18.61
N LYS A 307 -2.88 9.48 -18.01
CA LYS A 307 -3.10 8.83 -16.70
C LYS A 307 -3.39 9.85 -15.62
N THR A 308 -2.69 10.98 -15.61
CA THR A 308 -2.88 12.04 -14.60
C THR A 308 -4.24 12.71 -14.76
N LYS A 309 -4.60 13.13 -15.98
CA LYS A 309 -5.92 13.70 -16.28
C LYS A 309 -7.05 12.71 -15.99
N LEU A 310 -6.88 11.44 -16.32
CA LEU A 310 -7.85 10.39 -16.02
C LEU A 310 -8.00 10.18 -14.50
N LYS A 311 -6.89 10.17 -13.74
CA LYS A 311 -6.93 10.11 -12.28
C LYS A 311 -7.67 11.30 -11.67
N GLU A 312 -7.45 12.50 -12.19
CA GLU A 312 -8.15 13.71 -11.73
C GLU A 312 -9.65 13.64 -12.02
N LEU A 313 -10.05 13.27 -13.23
CA LEU A 313 -11.46 13.11 -13.60
C LEU A 313 -12.14 11.99 -12.80
N LEU A 314 -11.46 10.86 -12.56
CA LEU A 314 -11.95 9.79 -11.70
C LEU A 314 -12.08 10.25 -10.24
N ARG A 315 -11.13 11.04 -9.74
CA ARG A 315 -11.19 11.63 -8.39
C ARG A 315 -12.35 12.61 -8.25
N GLU A 316 -12.61 13.42 -9.27
CA GLU A 316 -13.75 14.36 -9.27
C GLU A 316 -15.10 13.64 -9.35
N LYS A 317 -15.21 12.62 -10.21
CA LYS A 317 -16.43 11.80 -10.32
C LYS A 317 -16.71 10.97 -9.07
N SER A 318 -15.65 10.54 -8.36
CA SER A 318 -15.79 9.75 -7.13
C SER A 318 -16.00 10.60 -5.87
N ASP A 319 -15.92 11.94 -5.96
CA ASP A 319 -16.16 12.84 -4.84
C ASP A 319 -17.67 12.98 -4.58
N VAL A 320 -18.15 12.34 -3.51
CA VAL A 320 -19.57 12.35 -3.14
C VAL A 320 -20.06 13.75 -2.82
N PHE A 321 -19.16 14.65 -2.38
CA PHE A 321 -19.53 16.04 -2.14
C PHE A 321 -19.85 16.80 -3.42
N ASN A 322 -19.42 16.32 -4.59
CA ASN A 322 -19.78 16.90 -5.89
C ASN A 322 -21.11 16.38 -6.44
N SER A 323 -21.58 15.21 -5.99
CA SER A 323 -22.86 14.65 -6.42
C SER A 323 -24.05 15.46 -5.89
N LYS A 324 -25.15 15.52 -6.65
CA LYS A 324 -26.38 16.27 -6.27
C LYS A 324 -27.19 15.56 -5.17
N ASN A 325 -26.87 14.31 -4.84
CA ASN A 325 -27.56 13.49 -3.86
C ASN A 325 -26.67 13.27 -2.64
N HIS A 326 -26.67 14.23 -1.70
CA HIS A 326 -26.17 13.94 -0.36
C HIS A 326 -27.19 13.01 0.30
N GLY A 327 -26.91 11.70 0.34
CA GLY A 327 -27.68 10.79 1.21
C GLY A 327 -27.58 11.30 2.65
N GLU A 328 -28.71 11.38 3.35
CA GLU A 328 -28.70 11.73 4.78
C GLU A 328 -27.94 10.65 5.56
N ASP A 329 -27.04 11.05 6.47
CA ASP A 329 -26.44 10.13 7.43
C ASP A 329 -27.52 9.64 8.39
N LYS A 330 -27.97 8.41 8.19
CA LYS A 330 -29.01 7.77 9.00
C LYS A 330 -28.49 7.32 10.36
N VAL A 331 -27.20 7.04 10.50
CA VAL A 331 -26.62 6.53 11.75
C VAL A 331 -26.45 7.66 12.76
N LYS A 332 -25.99 8.83 12.30
CA LYS A 332 -25.76 10.03 13.13
C LYS A 332 -24.87 9.72 14.33
N LEU A 333 -23.64 9.29 14.06
CA LEU A 333 -22.65 8.99 15.09
C LEU A 333 -22.45 10.20 16.02
N GLY A 334 -22.48 9.97 17.34
CA GLY A 334 -22.32 11.00 18.36
C GLY A 334 -23.62 11.65 18.84
N GLU A 335 -24.77 11.34 18.22
CA GLU A 335 -26.10 11.70 18.74
C GLU A 335 -26.72 10.54 19.55
N PRO A 336 -27.46 10.78 20.64
CA PRO A 336 -28.09 9.72 21.43
C PRO A 336 -28.80 8.67 20.58
N GLY A 337 -28.57 7.39 20.88
CA GLY A 337 -29.12 6.26 20.12
C GLY A 337 -28.34 5.90 18.83
N TRP A 338 -27.11 6.40 18.65
CA TRP A 338 -26.31 6.16 17.45
C TRP A 338 -25.94 4.68 17.27
N LYS A 339 -25.84 3.93 18.36
CA LYS A 339 -25.42 2.54 18.36
C LYS A 339 -26.52 1.62 17.84
N GLU A 340 -27.75 1.83 18.28
CA GLU A 340 -28.93 1.11 17.81
C GLU A 340 -29.15 1.39 16.32
N ARG A 341 -29.07 2.65 15.89
CA ARG A 341 -29.15 3.02 14.47
C ARG A 341 -28.03 2.42 13.64
N TYR A 342 -26.83 2.25 14.19
CA TYR A 342 -25.73 1.62 13.49
C TYR A 342 -26.04 0.15 13.19
N TYR A 343 -26.42 -0.63 14.20
CA TYR A 343 -26.74 -2.05 14.01
C TYR A 343 -27.98 -2.25 13.13
N GLU A 344 -29.00 -1.42 13.28
CA GLU A 344 -30.18 -1.44 12.40
C GLU A 344 -29.79 -1.17 10.93
N GLN A 345 -29.00 -0.12 10.65
CA GLN A 345 -28.71 0.29 9.28
C GLN A 345 -27.61 -0.55 8.60
N LYS A 346 -26.60 -0.99 9.36
CA LYS A 346 -25.41 -1.67 8.81
C LYS A 346 -25.52 -3.20 8.85
N PHE A 347 -26.23 -3.74 9.83
CA PHE A 347 -26.42 -5.19 10.00
C PHE A 347 -27.87 -5.63 9.77
N SER A 348 -28.78 -4.71 9.44
CA SER A 348 -30.21 -5.01 9.21
C SER A 348 -30.93 -5.64 10.41
N ALA A 349 -30.47 -5.36 11.63
CA ALA A 349 -31.10 -5.83 12.87
C ALA A 349 -32.42 -5.08 13.12
N LYS A 350 -33.57 -5.77 13.13
CA LYS A 350 -34.89 -5.11 13.23
C LYS A 350 -35.45 -5.11 14.65
N THR A 351 -35.08 -6.10 15.44
CA THR A 351 -35.51 -6.23 16.83
C THR A 351 -34.33 -6.09 17.79
N LEU A 352 -34.62 -5.77 19.06
CA LEU A 352 -33.58 -5.68 20.09
C LEU A 352 -32.90 -7.04 20.34
N GLU A 353 -33.64 -8.13 20.27
CA GLU A 353 -33.11 -9.49 20.44
C GLU A 353 -32.14 -9.84 19.29
N GLU A 354 -32.57 -9.64 18.04
CA GLU A 354 -31.70 -9.82 16.87
C GLU A 354 -30.44 -8.95 16.93
N MET A 355 -30.58 -7.71 17.39
CA MET A 355 -29.45 -6.79 17.53
C MET A 355 -28.42 -7.29 18.54
N GLU A 356 -28.87 -7.81 19.67
CA GLU A 356 -27.99 -8.37 20.71
C GLU A 356 -27.29 -9.64 20.22
N ASP A 357 -28.00 -10.51 19.50
CA ASP A 357 -27.44 -11.74 18.94
C ASP A 357 -26.43 -11.46 17.83
N ILE A 358 -26.77 -10.55 16.90
CA ILE A 358 -25.83 -10.07 15.87
C ILE A 358 -24.61 -9.46 16.53
N ARG A 359 -24.79 -8.61 17.55
CA ARG A 359 -23.67 -7.98 18.24
C ARG A 359 -22.74 -9.01 18.88
N ARG A 360 -23.28 -10.04 19.53
CA ARG A 360 -22.49 -11.14 20.11
C ARG A 360 -21.72 -11.90 19.04
N ASP A 361 -22.37 -12.27 17.94
CA ASP A 361 -21.69 -13.00 16.86
C ASP A 361 -20.62 -12.13 16.18
N VAL A 362 -20.91 -10.85 15.90
CA VAL A 362 -19.93 -9.91 15.35
C VAL A 362 -18.72 -9.75 16.26
N VAL A 363 -18.91 -9.66 17.58
CA VAL A 363 -17.80 -9.60 18.55
C VAL A 363 -16.98 -10.89 18.54
N LEU A 364 -17.63 -12.06 18.52
CA LEU A 364 -16.97 -13.35 18.39
C LEU A 364 -16.13 -13.40 17.11
N ARG A 365 -16.74 -13.15 15.94
CA ARG A 365 -16.06 -13.21 14.63
C ARG A 365 -14.95 -12.19 14.50
N TYR A 366 -15.11 -10.99 15.06
CA TYR A 366 -14.05 -9.99 15.05
C TYR A 366 -12.87 -10.41 15.93
N THR A 367 -13.17 -11.00 17.10
CA THR A 367 -12.13 -11.50 18.02
C THR A 367 -11.41 -12.73 17.48
N GLU A 368 -12.12 -13.65 16.83
CA GLU A 368 -11.53 -14.72 16.02
C GLU A 368 -10.56 -14.12 14.99
N GLY A 369 -10.98 -13.08 14.27
CA GLY A 369 -10.12 -12.43 13.28
C GLY A 369 -8.86 -11.80 13.87
N LEU A 370 -8.95 -11.15 15.04
CA LEU A 370 -7.76 -10.62 15.71
C LEU A 370 -6.76 -11.73 16.06
N CYS A 371 -7.27 -12.87 16.53
CA CYS A 371 -6.44 -14.04 16.83
C CYS A 371 -5.86 -14.67 15.55
N TRP A 372 -6.66 -14.76 14.48
CA TRP A 372 -6.23 -15.26 13.18
C TRP A 372 -5.11 -14.40 12.59
N VAL A 373 -5.26 -13.07 12.60
CA VAL A 373 -4.25 -12.14 12.07
C VAL A 373 -2.97 -12.21 12.90
N MET A 374 -3.07 -12.27 14.23
CA MET A 374 -1.90 -12.44 15.09
C MET A 374 -1.17 -13.76 14.78
N HIS A 375 -1.89 -14.86 14.65
CA HIS A 375 -1.31 -16.15 14.27
C HIS A 375 -0.68 -16.10 12.87
N TYR A 376 -1.36 -15.48 11.90
CA TYR A 376 -0.88 -15.34 10.52
C TYR A 376 0.51 -14.66 10.45
N TYR A 377 0.69 -13.60 11.23
CA TYR A 377 1.95 -12.83 11.26
C TYR A 377 3.10 -13.62 11.89
N TYR A 378 2.84 -14.29 13.03
CA TYR A 378 3.88 -14.90 13.86
C TYR A 378 4.14 -16.38 13.57
N GLU A 379 3.12 -17.14 13.22
CA GLU A 379 3.20 -18.60 13.01
C GLU A 379 2.80 -19.04 11.60
N GLY A 380 2.13 -18.17 10.84
CA GLY A 380 1.60 -18.46 9.51
C GLY A 380 0.11 -18.77 9.55
N VAL A 381 -0.45 -19.16 8.41
CA VAL A 381 -1.90 -19.39 8.27
C VAL A 381 -2.36 -20.49 9.22
N CYS A 382 -3.34 -20.18 10.08
CA CYS A 382 -3.99 -21.16 10.97
C CYS A 382 -5.32 -21.69 10.44
N SER A 383 -5.92 -21.02 9.44
CA SER A 383 -7.09 -21.49 8.71
C SER A 383 -7.16 -20.84 7.34
N TRP A 384 -7.24 -21.64 6.28
CA TRP A 384 -7.40 -21.16 4.91
C TRP A 384 -8.83 -20.76 4.58
N GLN A 385 -9.82 -21.30 5.30
CA GLN A 385 -11.25 -21.07 5.08
C GLN A 385 -11.84 -19.98 5.97
N TRP A 386 -11.20 -19.67 7.11
CA TRP A 386 -11.71 -18.64 8.00
C TRP A 386 -11.75 -17.28 7.28
N PHE A 387 -12.87 -16.58 7.42
CA PHE A 387 -13.04 -15.20 6.98
C PHE A 387 -13.99 -14.48 7.93
N TYR A 388 -13.93 -13.15 7.94
CA TYR A 388 -14.86 -12.32 8.71
C TYR A 388 -16.18 -12.12 7.94
N PRO A 389 -17.32 -12.65 8.40
CA PRO A 389 -18.54 -12.75 7.60
C PRO A 389 -19.43 -11.49 7.62
N TYR A 390 -18.83 -10.32 7.83
CA TYR A 390 -19.53 -9.04 7.88
C TYR A 390 -18.75 -7.95 7.14
N HIS A 391 -19.46 -6.97 6.57
CA HIS A 391 -18.82 -5.82 5.93
C HIS A 391 -18.36 -4.73 6.91
N TYR A 392 -18.78 -4.81 8.18
CA TYR A 392 -18.58 -3.78 9.18
C TYR A 392 -18.05 -4.35 10.49
N ALA A 393 -17.26 -3.56 11.23
CA ALA A 393 -16.73 -3.92 12.54
C ALA A 393 -17.71 -3.57 13.69
N PRO A 394 -17.62 -4.23 14.85
CA PRO A 394 -18.29 -3.75 16.07
C PRO A 394 -17.64 -2.46 16.60
N PHE A 395 -18.27 -1.83 17.60
CA PHE A 395 -17.63 -0.74 18.34
C PHE A 395 -16.64 -1.29 19.37
N ALA A 396 -15.67 -0.47 19.79
CA ALA A 396 -14.71 -0.86 20.83
C ALA A 396 -15.42 -1.17 22.15
N SER A 397 -16.49 -0.43 22.46
CA SER A 397 -17.33 -0.69 23.64
C SER A 397 -18.11 -2.00 23.61
N ASP A 398 -18.22 -2.67 22.45
CA ASP A 398 -18.91 -3.96 22.32
C ASP A 398 -18.05 -5.17 22.66
N LEU A 399 -16.72 -5.02 22.58
CA LEU A 399 -15.80 -6.10 22.89
C LEU A 399 -15.75 -6.35 24.40
N LYS A 400 -16.66 -7.20 24.88
CA LYS A 400 -16.84 -7.61 26.28
C LYS A 400 -16.92 -9.12 26.37
N ASP A 401 -16.62 -9.65 27.56
CA ASP A 401 -16.64 -11.07 27.87
C ASP A 401 -15.71 -11.90 26.95
N LEU A 402 -14.63 -11.28 26.46
CA LEU A 402 -13.69 -11.90 25.51
C LEU A 402 -12.98 -13.10 26.12
N GLY A 403 -12.70 -13.07 27.43
CA GLY A 403 -12.08 -14.17 28.15
C GLY A 403 -12.92 -15.45 28.21
N GLN A 404 -14.21 -15.39 27.85
CA GLN A 404 -15.12 -16.53 27.82
C GLN A 404 -15.20 -17.18 26.43
N LEU A 405 -14.60 -16.56 25.41
CA LEU A 405 -14.64 -17.07 24.04
C LEU A 405 -13.68 -18.25 23.88
N ASP A 406 -14.17 -19.34 23.30
CA ASP A 406 -13.37 -20.48 22.90
C ASP A 406 -13.04 -20.37 21.41
N ILE A 407 -11.79 -19.98 21.12
CA ILE A 407 -11.32 -19.72 19.75
C ILE A 407 -10.40 -20.85 19.33
N SER A 408 -10.79 -21.55 18.26
CA SER A 408 -9.99 -22.57 17.62
C SER A 408 -10.10 -22.45 16.10
N PHE A 409 -9.06 -22.90 15.40
CA PHE A 409 -8.98 -22.82 13.95
C PHE A 409 -8.69 -24.19 13.36
N GLU A 410 -9.37 -24.51 12.27
CA GLU A 410 -9.04 -25.64 11.42
C GLU A 410 -8.21 -25.16 10.23
N LEU A 411 -7.02 -25.73 10.04
CA LEU A 411 -6.09 -25.29 9.00
C LEU A 411 -6.70 -25.40 7.61
N GLY A 412 -7.33 -26.53 7.30
CA GLY A 412 -7.86 -26.83 5.97
C GLY A 412 -6.78 -26.78 4.88
N SER A 413 -7.13 -26.27 3.71
CA SER A 413 -6.24 -26.26 2.53
C SER A 413 -6.51 -25.04 1.66
N PRO A 414 -5.48 -24.47 1.01
CA PRO A 414 -5.69 -23.37 0.08
C PRO A 414 -6.57 -23.80 -1.08
N PHE A 415 -7.34 -22.86 -1.62
CA PHE A 415 -8.02 -23.06 -2.90
C PHE A 415 -7.03 -23.38 -4.02
N LYS A 416 -7.48 -24.23 -4.95
CA LYS A 416 -6.82 -24.36 -6.25
C LYS A 416 -6.87 -23.00 -6.98
N PRO A 417 -5.87 -22.67 -7.82
CA PRO A 417 -5.82 -21.39 -8.53
C PRO A 417 -7.14 -20.98 -9.21
N PHE A 418 -7.83 -21.89 -9.90
CA PHE A 418 -9.09 -21.56 -10.57
C PHE A 418 -10.26 -21.35 -9.61
N ASN A 419 -10.28 -22.07 -8.48
CA ASN A 419 -11.29 -21.88 -7.44
C ASN A 419 -11.12 -20.50 -6.80
N GLN A 420 -9.88 -20.09 -6.53
CA GLN A 420 -9.56 -18.76 -6.06
C GLN A 420 -9.95 -17.69 -7.08
N LEU A 421 -9.66 -17.88 -8.37
CA LEU A 421 -10.03 -16.93 -9.41
C LEU A 421 -11.56 -16.77 -9.52
N LEU A 422 -12.33 -17.84 -9.40
CA LEU A 422 -13.80 -17.76 -9.27
C LEU A 422 -14.21 -17.00 -7.99
N GLY A 423 -13.50 -17.23 -6.89
CA GLY A 423 -13.72 -16.56 -5.61
C GLY A 423 -13.42 -15.05 -5.60
N VAL A 424 -12.62 -14.55 -6.55
CA VAL A 424 -12.07 -13.17 -6.52
C VAL A 424 -12.52 -12.34 -7.72
N PHE A 425 -12.61 -12.92 -8.92
CA PHE A 425 -12.85 -12.15 -10.13
C PHE A 425 -14.32 -11.78 -10.33
N PRO A 426 -14.62 -10.58 -10.86
CA PRO A 426 -15.93 -10.28 -11.41
C PRO A 426 -16.13 -11.03 -12.74
N ALA A 427 -17.38 -11.22 -13.15
CA ALA A 427 -17.73 -11.90 -14.40
C ALA A 427 -17.07 -11.28 -15.65
N ALA A 428 -16.80 -9.97 -15.63
CA ALA A 428 -16.09 -9.25 -16.70
C ALA A 428 -14.65 -9.78 -16.94
N SER A 429 -14.02 -10.36 -15.93
CA SER A 429 -12.67 -10.93 -15.99
C SER A 429 -12.67 -12.44 -16.24
N SER A 430 -13.81 -13.03 -16.61
CA SER A 430 -13.94 -14.47 -16.89
C SER A 430 -13.00 -14.99 -17.98
N HIS A 431 -12.51 -14.12 -18.88
CA HIS A 431 -11.53 -14.48 -19.91
C HIS A 431 -10.21 -15.06 -19.34
N ALA A 432 -9.88 -14.80 -18.08
CA ALA A 432 -8.70 -15.35 -17.41
C ALA A 432 -8.86 -16.82 -16.96
N LEU A 433 -10.09 -17.36 -16.99
CA LEU A 433 -10.41 -18.73 -16.63
C LEU A 433 -10.49 -19.65 -17.87
N PRO A 434 -10.39 -20.98 -17.69
CA PRO A 434 -10.71 -21.97 -18.73
C PRO A 434 -12.12 -21.77 -19.30
N VAL A 435 -12.32 -22.13 -20.57
CA VAL A 435 -13.56 -21.86 -21.32
C VAL A 435 -14.83 -22.35 -20.60
N HIS A 436 -14.79 -23.53 -19.99
CA HIS A 436 -15.93 -24.10 -19.27
C HIS A 436 -16.22 -23.38 -17.95
N TYR A 437 -15.19 -22.88 -17.27
CA TYR A 437 -15.31 -22.14 -16.01
C TYR A 437 -15.93 -20.75 -16.23
N ARG A 438 -15.67 -20.11 -17.39
CA ARG A 438 -16.24 -18.79 -17.71
C ARG A 438 -17.76 -18.78 -17.65
N LYS A 439 -18.37 -19.86 -18.13
CA LYS A 439 -19.84 -20.02 -18.15
C LYS A 439 -20.44 -19.97 -16.75
N LEU A 440 -19.73 -20.45 -15.74
CA LEU A 440 -20.19 -20.40 -14.35
C LEU A 440 -20.35 -18.97 -13.83
N MET A 441 -19.62 -17.99 -14.39
CA MET A 441 -19.71 -16.59 -13.98
C MET A 441 -20.71 -15.77 -14.81
N THR A 442 -20.98 -16.19 -16.05
CA THR A 442 -21.69 -15.36 -17.04
C THR A 442 -23.06 -15.92 -17.46
N ASP A 443 -23.26 -17.23 -17.34
CA ASP A 443 -24.53 -17.86 -17.75
C ASP A 443 -25.61 -17.56 -16.70
N PRO A 444 -26.75 -16.97 -17.09
CA PRO A 444 -27.87 -16.71 -16.17
C PRO A 444 -28.44 -17.98 -15.51
N SER A 445 -28.19 -19.16 -16.10
CA SER A 445 -28.59 -20.45 -15.55
C SER A 445 -27.56 -21.06 -14.59
N SER A 446 -26.44 -20.38 -14.35
CA SER A 446 -25.41 -20.86 -13.43
C SER A 446 -25.96 -20.98 -12.00
N PRO A 447 -25.67 -22.07 -11.27
CA PRO A 447 -26.18 -22.31 -9.91
C PRO A 447 -25.71 -21.30 -8.86
N PHE A 448 -24.73 -20.46 -9.18
CA PHE A 448 -24.23 -19.41 -8.30
C PHE A 448 -24.02 -18.07 -9.03
N ILE A 449 -24.85 -17.79 -10.04
CA ILE A 449 -24.83 -16.51 -10.76
C ILE A 449 -25.05 -15.31 -9.81
N ASP A 450 -25.73 -15.52 -8.68
CA ASP A 450 -25.95 -14.55 -7.62
C ASP A 450 -24.66 -14.07 -6.94
N PHE A 451 -23.53 -14.78 -7.07
CA PHE A 451 -22.22 -14.31 -6.62
C PHE A 451 -21.65 -13.19 -7.50
N TYR A 452 -22.13 -13.03 -8.73
CA TYR A 452 -21.57 -12.10 -9.71
C TYR A 452 -22.59 -11.04 -10.15
N PRO A 453 -23.05 -10.17 -9.24
CA PRO A 453 -23.95 -9.11 -9.61
C PRO A 453 -23.27 -8.14 -10.61
N THR A 454 -24.04 -7.66 -11.59
CA THR A 454 -23.52 -6.70 -12.59
C THR A 454 -23.32 -5.30 -12.00
N ASP A 455 -24.00 -5.00 -10.90
CA ASP A 455 -23.92 -3.74 -10.15
C ASP A 455 -24.13 -4.03 -8.65
N PHE A 456 -23.51 -3.25 -7.79
CA PHE A 456 -23.55 -3.46 -6.33
C PHE A 456 -23.49 -2.13 -5.57
N GLU A 457 -24.01 -2.13 -4.35
CA GLU A 457 -24.00 -0.94 -3.51
C GLU A 457 -22.61 -0.67 -2.95
N VAL A 458 -22.16 0.59 -3.04
CA VAL A 458 -20.98 1.08 -2.32
C VAL A 458 -21.45 2.00 -1.21
N ASP A 459 -21.35 1.52 0.03
CA ASP A 459 -21.65 2.32 1.21
C ASP A 459 -20.46 3.22 1.55
N MET A 460 -20.65 4.51 1.34
CA MET A 460 -19.63 5.52 1.60
C MET A 460 -19.21 5.62 3.06
N ASN A 461 -20.07 5.22 4.00
CA ASN A 461 -19.80 5.21 5.44
C ASN A 461 -19.09 6.48 5.97
N GLY A 462 -19.54 7.65 5.51
CA GLY A 462 -18.98 8.95 5.89
C GLY A 462 -17.69 9.36 5.15
N LYS A 463 -17.14 8.52 4.28
CA LYS A 463 -15.94 8.82 3.49
C LYS A 463 -16.26 9.67 2.26
N ARG A 464 -15.24 10.39 1.76
CA ARG A 464 -15.39 11.37 0.68
C ARG A 464 -15.37 10.73 -0.71
N TYR A 465 -14.49 9.75 -0.91
CA TYR A 465 -14.27 9.15 -2.22
C TYR A 465 -14.76 7.70 -2.27
N ALA A 466 -15.34 7.29 -3.39
CA ALA A 466 -15.94 5.95 -3.54
C ALA A 466 -14.96 4.79 -3.27
N TRP A 467 -13.68 4.96 -3.59
CA TRP A 467 -12.64 3.96 -3.30
C TRP A 467 -12.35 3.79 -1.79
N GLN A 468 -12.87 4.67 -0.94
CA GLN A 468 -12.84 4.54 0.51
C GLN A 468 -14.13 3.92 1.07
N GLY A 469 -15.16 3.74 0.22
CA GLY A 469 -16.42 3.14 0.59
C GLY A 469 -16.34 1.61 0.68
N ILE A 470 -17.36 1.02 1.28
CA ILE A 470 -17.48 -0.42 1.51
C ILE A 470 -18.31 -1.01 0.36
N ALA A 471 -17.71 -1.88 -0.43
CA ALA A 471 -18.39 -2.62 -1.49
C ALA A 471 -19.24 -3.73 -0.86
N LYS A 472 -20.57 -3.62 -0.95
CA LYS A 472 -21.50 -4.63 -0.46
C LYS A 472 -21.68 -5.74 -1.49
N LEU A 473 -20.69 -6.62 -1.54
CA LEU A 473 -20.74 -7.83 -2.36
C LEU A 473 -21.34 -9.01 -1.56
N PRO A 474 -22.07 -9.92 -2.22
CA PRO A 474 -22.48 -11.17 -1.60
C PRO A 474 -21.25 -12.00 -1.23
N LEU A 475 -21.29 -12.60 -0.03
CA LEU A 475 -20.23 -13.51 0.43
C LEU A 475 -20.39 -14.85 -0.30
N ILE A 476 -19.28 -15.40 -0.76
CA ILE A 476 -19.26 -16.65 -1.54
C ILE A 476 -19.43 -17.84 -0.60
N ASP A 477 -20.40 -18.70 -0.93
CA ASP A 477 -20.52 -20.03 -0.32
C ASP A 477 -19.52 -20.97 -0.97
N GLU A 478 -18.43 -21.27 -0.24
CA GLU A 478 -17.37 -22.18 -0.66
C GLU A 478 -17.91 -23.55 -1.06
N SER A 479 -18.80 -24.14 -0.25
CA SER A 479 -19.30 -25.49 -0.49
C SER A 479 -20.09 -25.55 -1.81
N ARG A 480 -20.90 -24.52 -2.08
CA ARG A 480 -21.66 -24.41 -3.32
C ARG A 480 -20.75 -24.19 -4.53
N LEU A 481 -19.73 -23.36 -4.40
CA LEU A 481 -18.75 -23.11 -5.48
C LEU A 481 -17.98 -24.39 -5.84
N LEU A 482 -17.42 -25.08 -4.83
CA LEU A 482 -16.61 -26.27 -5.03
C LEU A 482 -17.41 -27.43 -5.63
N ALA A 483 -18.67 -27.60 -5.20
CA ALA A 483 -19.55 -28.66 -5.71
C ALA A 483 -19.83 -28.52 -7.23
N GLU A 484 -19.95 -27.29 -7.73
CA GLU A 484 -20.16 -27.06 -9.16
C GLU A 484 -18.86 -27.15 -9.97
N VAL A 485 -17.74 -26.66 -9.42
CA VAL A 485 -16.43 -26.79 -10.09
C VAL A 485 -16.06 -28.25 -10.28
N GLN A 486 -16.31 -29.11 -9.29
CA GLN A 486 -16.02 -30.54 -9.37
C GLN A 486 -16.68 -31.21 -10.58
N LYS A 487 -17.87 -30.75 -11.00
CA LYS A 487 -18.60 -31.31 -12.16
C LYS A 487 -17.89 -31.03 -13.48
N ILE A 488 -17.13 -29.94 -13.57
CA ILE A 488 -16.48 -29.51 -14.82
C ILE A 488 -14.97 -29.66 -14.80
N GLU A 489 -14.36 -30.03 -13.67
CA GLU A 489 -12.90 -30.13 -13.55
C GLU A 489 -12.28 -31.11 -14.56
N HIS A 490 -12.99 -32.18 -14.92
CA HIS A 490 -12.57 -33.14 -15.95
C HIS A 490 -12.45 -32.54 -17.37
N THR A 491 -12.96 -31.32 -17.60
CA THR A 491 -12.88 -30.62 -18.89
C THR A 491 -11.59 -29.83 -19.09
N LEU A 492 -10.75 -29.74 -18.05
CA LEU A 492 -9.46 -29.06 -18.14
C LEU A 492 -8.52 -29.82 -19.08
N THR A 493 -7.83 -29.07 -19.93
CA THR A 493 -6.68 -29.61 -20.67
C THR A 493 -5.54 -29.97 -19.72
N GLU A 494 -4.57 -30.78 -20.17
CA GLU A 494 -3.41 -31.16 -19.35
C GLU A 494 -2.61 -29.92 -18.87
N GLU A 495 -2.47 -28.91 -19.72
CA GLU A 495 -1.82 -27.64 -19.38
C GLU A 495 -2.60 -26.91 -18.28
N GLU A 496 -3.92 -26.82 -18.42
CA GLU A 496 -4.79 -26.14 -17.46
C GLU A 496 -4.82 -26.87 -16.12
N ALA A 497 -4.89 -28.19 -16.13
CA ALA A 497 -4.81 -29.01 -14.93
C ALA A 497 -3.47 -28.82 -14.22
N ARG A 498 -2.37 -28.72 -14.98
CA ARG A 498 -1.03 -28.44 -14.46
C ARG A 498 -0.94 -27.06 -13.81
N ARG A 499 -1.43 -25.99 -14.43
CA ARG A 499 -1.42 -24.64 -13.79
C ARG A 499 -2.46 -24.47 -12.68
N ASN A 500 -3.38 -25.42 -12.52
CA ASN A 500 -4.35 -25.49 -11.42
C ASN A 500 -3.88 -26.37 -10.24
N SER A 501 -2.63 -26.84 -10.25
CA SER A 501 -2.03 -27.60 -9.16
C SER A 501 -1.04 -26.77 -8.35
N MET A 502 -0.70 -27.26 -7.16
CA MET A 502 0.39 -26.69 -6.35
C MET A 502 1.74 -27.01 -6.99
N MET A 503 2.56 -25.98 -7.14
CA MET A 503 3.92 -26.07 -7.69
C MET A 503 4.96 -26.02 -6.58
N PHE A 504 6.22 -26.22 -6.97
CA PHE A 504 7.35 -26.18 -6.06
C PHE A 504 8.13 -24.88 -6.18
N ASP A 505 8.72 -24.45 -5.06
CA ASP A 505 9.72 -23.38 -5.07
C ASP A 505 11.00 -23.89 -5.75
N MET A 506 11.61 -23.03 -6.57
CA MET A 506 12.83 -23.34 -7.30
C MET A 506 14.00 -22.57 -6.70
N HIS A 507 15.13 -23.25 -6.53
CA HIS A 507 16.40 -22.65 -6.13
C HIS A 507 17.41 -22.75 -7.26
N PHE A 508 18.08 -21.63 -7.53
CA PHE A 508 19.04 -21.49 -8.61
C PHE A 508 20.38 -21.10 -8.04
N VAL A 509 21.43 -21.85 -8.38
CA VAL A 509 22.80 -21.57 -7.92
C VAL A 509 23.75 -21.53 -9.11
N SER A 510 24.78 -20.69 -9.02
CA SER A 510 25.90 -20.79 -9.95
C SER A 510 26.59 -22.14 -9.79
N SER A 511 27.09 -22.71 -10.89
CA SER A 511 27.93 -23.91 -10.90
C SER A 511 29.20 -23.75 -10.05
N SER A 512 29.66 -22.51 -9.83
CA SER A 512 30.78 -22.17 -8.94
C SER A 512 30.43 -22.13 -7.45
N HIS A 513 29.15 -22.18 -7.10
CA HIS A 513 28.68 -22.09 -5.71
C HIS A 513 28.97 -23.40 -4.95
N SER A 514 29.29 -23.34 -3.66
CA SER A 514 29.62 -24.52 -2.83
C SER A 514 28.51 -25.57 -2.78
N LEU A 515 27.25 -25.16 -2.92
CA LEU A 515 26.09 -26.07 -2.97
C LEU A 515 25.97 -26.85 -4.29
N SER A 516 26.67 -26.44 -5.36
CA SER A 516 26.53 -27.03 -6.70
C SER A 516 26.87 -28.52 -6.73
N GLU A 517 27.93 -28.92 -6.04
CA GLU A 517 28.38 -30.32 -5.98
C GLU A 517 27.32 -31.20 -5.29
N SER A 518 26.71 -30.71 -4.21
CA SER A 518 25.63 -31.42 -3.50
C SER A 518 24.41 -31.62 -4.38
N ILE A 519 24.03 -30.62 -5.17
CA ILE A 519 22.91 -30.71 -6.12
C ILE A 519 23.21 -31.71 -7.23
N ASN A 520 24.43 -31.70 -7.78
CA ASN A 520 24.84 -32.64 -8.83
C ASN A 520 24.87 -34.08 -8.33
N LEU A 521 25.34 -34.31 -7.10
CA LEU A 521 25.31 -35.64 -6.46
C LEU A 521 23.87 -36.13 -6.28
N LEU A 522 22.99 -35.25 -5.78
CA LEU A 522 21.58 -35.54 -5.60
C LEU A 522 20.89 -35.91 -6.93
N ASP A 523 21.10 -35.12 -7.99
CA ASP A 523 20.55 -35.42 -9.31
C ASP A 523 21.06 -36.77 -9.83
N ASN A 524 22.38 -37.01 -9.76
CA ASN A 524 22.99 -38.26 -10.21
C ASN A 524 22.41 -39.50 -9.49
N HIS A 525 22.16 -39.42 -8.19
CA HIS A 525 21.56 -40.50 -7.42
C HIS A 525 20.10 -40.77 -7.80
N CYS A 526 19.40 -39.73 -8.27
CA CYS A 526 17.97 -39.80 -8.60
C CYS A 526 17.68 -40.02 -10.08
N LYS A 527 18.70 -40.18 -10.95
CA LYS A 527 18.54 -40.31 -12.41
C LYS A 527 17.62 -41.45 -12.87
N GLN A 528 17.50 -42.52 -12.09
CA GLN A 528 16.68 -43.68 -12.43
C GLN A 528 15.23 -43.56 -11.93
N LEU A 529 14.91 -42.52 -11.17
CA LEU A 529 13.58 -42.28 -10.63
C LEU A 529 12.70 -41.53 -11.63
N THR A 530 11.39 -41.75 -11.56
CA THR A 530 10.40 -40.96 -12.28
C THR A 530 10.34 -39.53 -11.72
N ASP A 531 9.84 -38.55 -12.50
CA ASP A 531 9.72 -37.16 -12.03
C ASP A 531 8.92 -37.02 -10.73
N LYS A 532 7.91 -37.88 -10.55
CA LYS A 532 7.11 -37.91 -9.32
C LYS A 532 7.94 -38.40 -8.12
N GLU A 533 8.67 -39.50 -8.29
CA GLU A 533 9.55 -40.04 -7.25
C GLU A 533 10.70 -39.08 -6.93
N ARG A 534 11.28 -38.43 -7.97
CA ARG A 534 12.31 -37.39 -7.82
C ARG A 534 11.80 -36.25 -6.94
N ALA A 535 10.59 -35.76 -7.20
CA ALA A 535 9.99 -34.72 -6.39
C ALA A 535 9.75 -35.16 -4.94
N GLU A 536 9.54 -36.45 -4.66
CA GLU A 536 9.35 -36.95 -3.29
C GLU A 536 10.66 -37.03 -2.48
N VAL A 537 11.82 -37.08 -3.14
CA VAL A 537 13.14 -37.06 -2.46
C VAL A 537 13.30 -35.79 -1.63
N LYS A 538 13.84 -35.91 -0.42
CA LYS A 538 14.02 -34.79 0.52
C LYS A 538 15.43 -34.83 1.10
N GLU A 539 16.37 -34.17 0.42
CA GLU A 539 17.77 -34.09 0.85
C GLU A 539 17.98 -32.85 1.73
N ARG A 540 18.55 -33.00 2.92
CA ARG A 540 18.75 -31.86 3.83
C ARG A 540 19.92 -30.99 3.37
N ILE A 541 19.72 -29.68 3.35
CA ILE A 541 20.79 -28.73 3.03
C ILE A 541 21.81 -28.70 4.18
N ASN A 542 23.11 -28.75 3.85
CA ASN A 542 24.17 -28.40 4.78
C ASN A 542 24.33 -26.87 4.82
N PRO A 543 24.00 -26.18 5.94
CA PRO A 543 24.09 -24.73 6.04
C PRO A 543 25.48 -24.15 5.77
N GLU A 544 26.55 -24.93 6.00
CA GLU A 544 27.93 -24.49 5.72
C GLU A 544 28.20 -24.35 4.21
N LEU A 545 27.47 -25.08 3.37
CA LEU A 545 27.60 -25.04 1.92
C LEU A 545 26.64 -24.03 1.26
N SER A 546 25.73 -23.44 2.03
CA SER A 546 24.64 -22.59 1.55
C SER A 546 24.61 -21.22 2.23
N ASP A 547 25.73 -20.81 2.83
CA ASP A 547 25.88 -19.55 3.58
C ASP A 547 24.80 -19.37 4.69
N GLY A 548 24.45 -20.47 5.36
CA GLY A 548 23.53 -20.52 6.48
C GLY A 548 22.07 -20.82 6.10
N MET A 549 21.76 -21.04 4.81
CA MET A 549 20.42 -21.41 4.37
C MET A 549 20.11 -22.88 4.73
N ASN A 550 19.06 -23.09 5.50
CA ASN A 550 18.50 -24.38 5.86
C ASN A 550 17.34 -24.75 4.92
N GLY A 551 16.94 -26.02 4.93
CA GLY A 551 15.80 -26.52 4.18
C GLY A 551 16.12 -27.86 3.52
N TYR A 552 15.39 -28.16 2.46
CA TYR A 552 15.57 -29.40 1.72
C TYR A 552 15.61 -29.16 0.22
N LEU A 553 16.36 -30.03 -0.46
CA LEU A 553 16.49 -30.07 -1.90
C LEU A 553 15.82 -31.33 -2.45
N SER A 554 15.16 -31.18 -3.59
CA SER A 554 14.64 -32.29 -4.39
C SER A 554 15.09 -32.08 -5.85
N PRO A 555 15.46 -33.12 -6.59
CA PRO A 555 15.71 -32.99 -8.02
C PRO A 555 14.49 -32.41 -8.74
N CYS A 556 14.70 -31.44 -9.62
CA CYS A 556 13.63 -30.93 -10.49
C CYS A 556 13.31 -31.93 -11.61
N ALA A 557 12.15 -31.76 -12.24
CA ALA A 557 11.82 -32.47 -13.47
C ALA A 557 12.66 -31.93 -14.63
N GLY A 558 13.07 -32.82 -15.55
CA GLY A 558 13.98 -32.48 -16.65
C GLY A 558 15.44 -32.30 -16.24
N ASP A 559 16.20 -31.56 -17.05
CA ASP A 559 17.63 -31.34 -16.84
C ASP A 559 17.88 -30.27 -15.75
N THR A 560 18.58 -30.66 -14.67
CA THR A 560 19.01 -29.79 -13.57
C THR A 560 20.04 -28.73 -14.00
N HIS A 561 20.78 -28.99 -15.08
CA HIS A 561 21.78 -28.07 -15.62
C HIS A 561 21.76 -28.13 -17.16
N PRO A 562 20.73 -27.55 -17.82
CA PRO A 562 20.66 -27.56 -19.28
C PRO A 562 21.79 -26.71 -19.83
N PRO A 563 22.59 -27.18 -20.82
CA PRO A 563 23.75 -26.43 -21.33
C PRO A 563 23.34 -25.18 -22.10
N ILE A 564 22.19 -25.23 -22.78
CA ILE A 564 21.59 -24.11 -23.50
C ILE A 564 20.22 -23.83 -22.89
N PHE A 565 19.99 -22.61 -22.40
CA PHE A 565 18.68 -22.16 -21.95
C PHE A 565 18.06 -21.25 -23.02
N ARG A 566 16.99 -21.72 -23.66
CA ARG A 566 16.29 -20.95 -24.70
C ARG A 566 15.41 -19.89 -24.06
N SER A 567 15.47 -18.67 -24.59
CA SER A 567 14.65 -17.58 -24.10
C SER A 567 13.17 -17.85 -24.41
N PRO A 568 12.26 -17.77 -23.41
CA PRO A 568 10.83 -17.80 -23.66
C PRO A 568 10.29 -16.45 -24.18
N VAL A 569 11.11 -15.40 -24.17
CA VAL A 569 10.76 -14.05 -24.62
C VAL A 569 11.37 -13.82 -26.00
N VAL A 570 10.52 -13.61 -27.01
CA VAL A 570 10.90 -13.52 -28.44
C VAL A 570 12.02 -12.51 -28.72
N SER A 571 12.10 -11.44 -27.92
CA SER A 571 13.09 -10.37 -28.08
C SER A 571 14.38 -10.54 -27.26
N MET A 572 14.52 -11.63 -26.50
CA MET A 572 15.69 -11.89 -25.67
C MET A 572 16.50 -13.06 -26.22
N GLU A 573 17.83 -12.96 -26.12
CA GLU A 573 18.75 -13.96 -26.63
C GLU A 573 18.77 -15.23 -25.77
N ASP A 574 19.15 -16.35 -26.41
CA ASP A 574 19.36 -17.62 -25.73
C ASP A 574 20.68 -17.61 -24.94
N ILE A 575 20.68 -18.28 -23.79
CA ILE A 575 21.89 -18.51 -23.01
C ILE A 575 22.57 -19.77 -23.55
N LEU A 576 23.69 -19.62 -24.27
CA LEU A 576 24.37 -20.73 -24.95
C LEU A 576 25.32 -21.54 -24.05
N ALA A 577 25.75 -20.96 -22.93
CA ALA A 577 26.63 -21.59 -21.96
C ALA A 577 26.08 -21.30 -20.55
N ASN A 578 25.00 -22.00 -20.20
CA ASN A 578 24.35 -21.80 -18.91
C ASN A 578 25.26 -22.32 -17.79
N GLU A 579 25.63 -21.44 -16.86
CA GLU A 579 26.41 -21.78 -15.66
C GLU A 579 25.53 -21.87 -14.40
N VAL A 580 24.20 -21.92 -14.55
CA VAL A 580 23.24 -21.98 -13.44
C VAL A 580 22.60 -23.36 -13.36
N ILE A 581 22.58 -23.90 -12.16
CA ILE A 581 21.96 -25.17 -11.80
C ILE A 581 20.63 -24.87 -11.09
N CYS A 582 19.58 -25.63 -11.40
CA CYS A 582 18.27 -25.49 -10.79
C CYS A 582 17.86 -26.74 -10.00
N VAL A 583 17.19 -26.54 -8.86
CA VAL A 583 16.74 -27.61 -7.98
C VAL A 583 15.44 -27.19 -7.30
N ILE A 584 14.60 -28.13 -6.92
CA ILE A 584 13.42 -27.83 -6.09
C ILE A 584 13.91 -27.55 -4.68
N TYR A 585 13.42 -26.45 -4.09
CA TYR A 585 13.67 -26.09 -2.71
C TYR A 585 12.40 -26.26 -1.87
N ARG A 586 12.59 -26.70 -0.64
CA ARG A 586 11.54 -26.80 0.37
C ARG A 586 12.01 -26.14 1.64
N LEU A 587 11.10 -25.39 2.24
CA LEU A 587 11.32 -24.75 3.54
C LEU A 587 11.67 -25.80 4.61
N PRO A 588 12.41 -25.39 5.66
CA PRO A 588 12.61 -26.21 6.85
C PRO A 588 11.29 -26.68 7.46
N ASP A 589 11.37 -27.74 8.27
CA ASP A 589 10.21 -28.24 9.00
C ASP A 589 9.66 -27.15 9.94
N PRO A 590 8.32 -26.99 10.06
CA PRO A 590 7.73 -25.99 10.92
C PRO A 590 8.20 -26.10 12.38
N HIS A 591 8.59 -24.97 12.96
CA HIS A 591 8.90 -24.85 14.38
C HIS A 591 8.28 -23.59 14.96
N THR A 592 8.16 -23.54 16.28
CA THR A 592 7.66 -22.35 16.98
C THR A 592 8.60 -21.17 16.71
N HIS A 593 8.01 -20.05 16.30
CA HIS A 593 8.74 -18.80 16.13
C HIS A 593 9.14 -18.25 17.49
N ILE A 594 10.36 -17.73 17.60
CA ILE A 594 10.86 -17.14 18.84
C ILE A 594 10.74 -15.63 18.71
N THR A 595 9.87 -15.00 19.52
CA THR A 595 9.60 -13.56 19.48
C THR A 595 10.65 -12.74 20.22
N ARG A 596 11.91 -12.93 19.81
CA ARG A 596 13.05 -12.14 20.28
C ARG A 596 14.18 -12.16 19.24
N PRO A 597 15.13 -11.22 19.31
CA PRO A 597 16.24 -11.17 18.39
C PRO A 597 17.07 -12.46 18.42
N PRO A 598 17.53 -12.94 17.25
CA PRO A 598 18.34 -14.15 17.17
C PRO A 598 19.58 -14.09 18.07
N ALA A 599 19.91 -15.20 18.73
CA ALA A 599 21.08 -15.26 19.59
C ALA A 599 22.37 -14.96 18.79
N GLY A 600 23.19 -14.02 19.28
CA GLY A 600 24.43 -13.61 18.63
C GLY A 600 24.28 -12.47 17.60
N VAL A 601 23.09 -11.88 17.45
CA VAL A 601 22.90 -10.67 16.65
C VAL A 601 23.66 -9.48 17.23
N ILE A 602 24.28 -8.70 16.36
CA ILE A 602 24.99 -7.47 16.71
C ILE A 602 24.06 -6.30 16.41
N PHE A 603 23.63 -5.62 17.47
CA PHE A 603 22.79 -4.44 17.35
C PHE A 603 23.57 -3.28 16.71
N PRO A 604 22.98 -2.58 15.72
CA PRO A 604 23.51 -1.31 15.25
C PRO A 604 23.66 -0.30 16.40
N LYS A 605 24.60 0.63 16.25
CA LYS A 605 24.71 1.76 17.17
C LYS A 605 23.42 2.57 17.11
N LYS A 606 22.79 2.82 18.27
CA LYS A 606 21.60 3.67 18.37
C LYS A 606 21.88 5.06 17.80
N THR A 607 20.92 5.54 17.01
CA THR A 607 20.98 6.83 16.31
C THR A 607 19.91 7.80 16.76
N VAL A 608 18.81 7.31 17.34
CA VAL A 608 17.72 8.14 17.85
C VAL A 608 18.01 8.59 19.27
N ASP A 609 17.89 9.90 19.51
CA ASP A 609 17.97 10.49 20.84
C ASP A 609 16.69 11.24 21.24
N GLN A 610 16.66 11.75 22.48
CA GLN A 610 15.48 12.43 23.02
C GLN A 610 15.17 13.75 22.28
N GLY A 611 16.15 14.38 21.64
CA GLY A 611 15.98 15.58 20.83
C GLY A 611 15.31 15.32 19.48
N ASP A 612 15.36 14.08 18.98
CA ASP A 612 14.64 13.66 17.77
C ASP A 612 13.14 13.44 18.00
N LEU A 613 12.72 13.31 19.26
CA LEU A 613 11.33 13.07 19.63
C LEU A 613 10.52 14.36 19.56
N LYS A 614 9.30 14.24 19.03
CA LYS A 614 8.33 15.33 19.09
C LYS A 614 7.70 15.39 20.49
N PRO A 615 7.23 16.57 20.93
CA PRO A 615 6.40 16.67 22.12
C PRO A 615 5.19 15.74 22.03
N GLU A 616 4.76 15.21 23.17
CA GLU A 616 3.62 14.30 23.22
C GLU A 616 2.39 14.97 22.59
N PRO A 617 1.78 14.37 21.56
CA PRO A 617 0.70 15.01 20.82
C PRO A 617 -0.56 15.07 21.67
N ILE A 618 -1.27 16.20 21.61
CA ILE A 618 -2.64 16.28 22.14
C ILE A 618 -3.51 15.30 21.36
N LEU A 619 -4.27 14.47 22.07
CA LEU A 619 -5.17 13.51 21.43
C LEU A 619 -6.18 14.25 20.56
N TRP A 620 -6.45 13.70 19.39
CA TRP A 620 -7.27 14.40 18.39
C TRP A 620 -8.63 14.79 18.96
N HIS A 621 -9.31 13.95 19.74
CA HIS A 621 -10.62 14.29 20.28
C HIS A 621 -10.59 15.38 21.37
N GLU A 622 -9.41 15.71 21.90
CA GLU A 622 -9.19 16.78 22.90
C GLU A 622 -8.68 18.07 22.26
N ASP A 623 -8.09 17.99 21.07
CA ASP A 623 -7.60 19.16 20.35
C ASP A 623 -8.75 20.10 19.96
N SER A 624 -8.73 21.31 20.53
CA SER A 624 -9.73 22.35 20.25
C SER A 624 -9.46 23.08 18.92
N GLY A 625 -8.30 22.87 18.29
CA GLY A 625 -7.85 23.57 17.08
C GLY A 625 -7.53 25.05 17.30
N ARG A 626 -7.53 25.53 18.55
CA ARG A 626 -7.12 26.90 18.90
C ARG A 626 -5.60 26.97 19.00
N ARG A 627 -5.02 28.02 18.42
CA ARG A 627 -3.59 28.27 18.56
C ARG A 627 -3.30 28.67 20.02
N PRO A 628 -2.15 28.28 20.60
CA PRO A 628 -1.85 28.54 22.02
C PRO A 628 -1.99 30.01 22.46
N TRP A 629 -1.79 30.96 21.54
CA TRP A 629 -1.87 32.40 21.78
C TRP A 629 -3.30 32.99 21.73
N GLU A 630 -4.34 32.19 21.49
CA GLU A 630 -5.74 32.66 21.53
C GLU A 630 -6.38 32.49 22.92
N ASN A 631 -5.63 32.02 23.91
CA ASN A 631 -6.08 31.82 25.29
C ASN A 631 -5.43 32.79 26.30
N ASP A 632 -4.67 33.78 25.86
CA ASP A 632 -4.12 34.86 26.71
C ASP A 632 -4.95 36.14 26.64
#